data_AF-A0A7Y5VN06-F1
#
_entry.id   AF-A0A7Y5VN06-F1
#
_cell.length_a   1.000
_cell.length_b   1.000
_cell.length_c   1.000
_cell.angle_alpha   90.00
_cell.angle_beta   90.00
_cell.angle_gamma   90.00
#
_symmetry.space_group_name_H-M   'P 1'
#
loop_
_entity.id
_entity.type
_entity.pdbx_description
1 polymer ?
#
loop_
_entity_poly.entity_id
_entity_poly.type
_entity_poly.pdbx_seq_one_letter_code
_entity_poly.pdbx_strand_id
1 'polypeptide(L)'
;MAVRIIRCAKLGRELPAIDPDTPKGNQALKVALLIGGREMQTRVRDTVSAEAWDMWTDHMRMVMNEFRLDPMSDEANRILRHYMQEFFFGGEAAIPNYVPPAPGQAPPGPGQAPPAPKQ
;
A
#
# COMPACT_ATOMS: atom_id res chain seq x y z
N MET A 1 -23.65 5.01 2.33
CA MET A 1 -22.34 5.39 1.79
C MET A 1 -22.01 4.41 0.67
N ALA A 2 -21.88 4.91 -0.55
CA ALA A 2 -21.78 4.08 -1.74
C ALA A 2 -20.32 3.73 -2.01
N VAL A 3 -19.92 2.51 -1.65
CA VAL A 3 -18.63 1.98 -2.07
C VAL A 3 -18.68 1.81 -3.59
N ARG A 4 -17.81 2.53 -4.30
CA ARG A 4 -17.69 2.39 -5.75
C ARG A 4 -17.12 1.01 -6.04
N ILE A 5 -17.80 0.18 -6.84
CA ILE A 5 -17.19 -1.06 -7.33
C ILE A 5 -16.24 -0.71 -8.48
N ILE A 6 -15.01 -1.22 -8.41
CA ILE A 6 -14.01 -1.07 -9.45
C ILE A 6 -13.44 -2.42 -9.84
N ARG A 7 -12.99 -2.51 -11.09
CA ARG A 7 -12.20 -3.64 -11.53
C ARG A 7 -10.77 -3.47 -11.04
N CYS A 8 -10.39 -4.26 -10.04
CA CYS A 8 -9.06 -4.17 -9.46
C CYS A 8 -8.00 -4.61 -10.49
N ALA A 9 -7.04 -3.74 -10.80
CA ALA A 9 -5.96 -4.04 -11.73
C ALA A 9 -5.08 -5.21 -11.24
N LYS A 10 -4.88 -5.32 -9.91
CA LYS A 10 -4.06 -6.35 -9.29
C LYS A 10 -4.75 -7.71 -9.17
N LEU A 11 -6.02 -7.71 -8.75
CA LEU A 11 -6.77 -8.94 -8.45
C LEU A 11 -7.63 -9.42 -9.63
N GLY A 12 -7.74 -8.63 -10.70
CA GLY A 12 -8.49 -8.96 -11.91
C GLY A 12 -10.00 -9.09 -11.74
N ARG A 13 -10.53 -8.83 -10.55
CA ARG A 13 -11.94 -9.00 -10.16
C ARG A 13 -12.56 -7.69 -9.68
N GLU A 14 -13.89 -7.64 -9.66
CA GLU A 14 -14.66 -6.50 -9.21
C GLU A 14 -14.69 -6.44 -7.68
N LEU A 15 -14.17 -5.36 -7.11
CA LEU A 15 -14.04 -5.17 -5.66
C LEU A 15 -14.41 -3.75 -5.26
N PRO A 16 -14.77 -3.54 -3.99
CA PRO A 16 -14.99 -2.20 -3.46
C PRO A 16 -13.71 -1.35 -3.55
N ALA A 17 -13.84 -0.17 -4.13
CA ALA A 17 -12.81 0.84 -4.17
C ALA A 17 -12.49 1.37 -2.76
N ILE A 18 -11.36 2.07 -2.67
CA ILE A 18 -10.96 2.79 -1.48
C ILE A 18 -11.98 3.90 -1.19
N ASP A 19 -12.62 3.82 -0.04
CA ASP A 19 -13.66 4.76 0.37
C ASP A 19 -13.08 5.95 1.14
N PRO A 20 -13.22 7.20 0.64
CA PRO A 20 -12.67 8.39 1.29
C PRO A 20 -13.36 8.77 2.61
N ASP A 21 -14.56 8.24 2.87
CA ASP A 21 -15.34 8.50 4.07
C ASP A 21 -14.83 7.67 5.24
N THR A 22 -14.30 6.47 4.96
CA THR A 22 -13.63 5.66 5.98
C THR A 22 -12.27 6.24 6.39
N PRO A 23 -11.88 6.12 7.67
CA PRO A 23 -10.55 6.56 8.13
C PRO A 23 -9.42 5.81 7.41
N LYS A 24 -9.62 4.53 7.10
CA LYS A 24 -8.66 3.72 6.34
C LYS A 24 -8.51 4.20 4.90
N GLY A 25 -9.62 4.46 4.21
CA GLY A 25 -9.55 4.89 2.81
C GLY A 25 -9.13 6.35 2.63
N ASN A 26 -9.46 7.25 3.56
CA ASN A 26 -8.88 8.60 3.58
C ASN A 26 -7.35 8.53 3.75
N GLN A 27 -6.85 7.70 4.66
CA GLN A 27 -5.41 7.51 4.85
C GLN A 27 -4.74 6.96 3.59
N ALA A 28 -5.37 5.98 2.93
CA ALA A 28 -4.89 5.42 1.67
C ALA A 28 -4.75 6.49 0.57
N LEU A 29 -5.80 7.31 0.39
CA LEU A 29 -5.80 8.38 -0.60
C LEU A 29 -4.79 9.48 -0.27
N LYS A 30 -4.53 9.75 1.01
CA LYS A 30 -3.46 10.67 1.45
C LYS A 30 -2.09 10.12 1.11
N VAL A 31 -1.82 8.84 1.37
CA VAL A 31 -0.54 8.20 1.05
C VAL A 31 -0.29 8.22 -0.46
N ALA A 32 -1.29 7.86 -1.27
CA ALA A 32 -1.17 7.94 -2.73
C ALA A 32 -0.90 9.39 -3.23
N LEU A 33 -1.50 10.38 -2.57
CA LEU A 33 -1.27 11.81 -2.87
C LEU A 33 0.14 12.27 -2.47
N LEU A 34 0.65 11.83 -1.33
CA LEU A 34 2.00 12.18 -0.86
C LEU A 34 3.08 11.58 -1.76
N ILE A 35 2.89 10.33 -2.18
CA ILE A 35 3.86 9.57 -2.97
C ILE A 35 3.90 10.01 -4.43
N GLY A 36 2.75 10.22 -5.06
CA GLY A 36 2.64 10.43 -6.51
C GLY A 36 1.74 11.57 -6.95
N GLY A 37 1.29 12.43 -6.02
CA GLY A 37 0.42 13.56 -6.33
C GLY A 37 -1.01 13.17 -6.70
N ARG A 38 -1.77 14.14 -7.23
CA ARG A 38 -3.20 13.95 -7.57
C ARG A 38 -3.43 12.91 -8.66
N GLU A 39 -2.52 12.83 -9.63
CA GLU A 39 -2.62 11.86 -10.72
C GLU A 39 -2.57 10.43 -10.18
N MET A 40 -1.62 10.17 -9.30
CA MET A 40 -1.47 8.85 -8.69
C MET A 40 -2.64 8.51 -7.77
N GLN A 41 -3.06 9.46 -6.92
CA GLN A 41 -4.24 9.30 -6.07
C GLN A 41 -5.48 8.94 -6.89
N THR A 42 -5.72 9.66 -7.99
CA THR A 42 -6.87 9.42 -8.86
C THR A 42 -6.80 8.04 -9.48
N ARG A 43 -5.63 7.65 -9.98
CA ARG A 43 -5.40 6.35 -10.62
C ARG A 43 -5.60 5.19 -9.64
N VAL A 44 -5.05 5.30 -8.42
CA VAL A 44 -5.26 4.31 -7.35
C VAL A 44 -6.74 4.21 -7.02
N ARG A 45 -7.43 5.32 -6.79
CA ARG A 45 -8.87 5.32 -6.49
C ARG A 45 -9.71 4.65 -7.59
N ASP A 46 -9.28 4.76 -8.85
CA ASP A 46 -10.00 4.24 -10.01
C ASP A 46 -9.75 2.75 -10.28
N THR A 47 -8.55 2.26 -9.95
CA THR A 47 -8.06 0.93 -10.37
C THR A 47 -7.65 0.00 -9.22
N VAL A 48 -7.55 0.51 -7.99
CA VAL A 48 -7.09 -0.22 -6.81
C VAL A 48 -8.21 -0.32 -5.77
N SER A 49 -8.54 -1.55 -5.38
CA SER A 49 -9.56 -1.82 -4.38
C SER A 49 -9.02 -1.62 -2.97
N ALA A 50 -9.93 -1.50 -1.99
CA ALA A 50 -9.56 -1.43 -0.57
C ALA A 50 -8.72 -2.64 -0.13
N GLU A 51 -9.03 -3.83 -0.65
CA GLU A 51 -8.28 -5.07 -0.36
C GLU A 51 -6.86 -5.04 -0.96
N ALA A 52 -6.72 -4.63 -2.22
CA ALA A 52 -5.40 -4.50 -2.85
C ALA A 52 -4.54 -3.41 -2.18
N TRP A 53 -5.18 -2.36 -1.65
CA TRP A 53 -4.50 -1.33 -0.88
C TRP A 53 -3.99 -1.84 0.48
N ASP A 54 -4.72 -2.74 1.13
CA ASP A 54 -4.29 -3.37 2.38
C ASP A 54 -2.99 -4.17 2.17
N MET A 55 -2.95 -4.97 1.10
CA MET A 55 -1.73 -5.69 0.68
C MET A 55 -0.56 -4.73 0.39
N TRP A 56 -0.83 -3.61 -0.27
CA TRP A 56 0.19 -2.58 -0.51
C TRP A 56 0.68 -1.93 0.79
N THR A 57 -0.18 -1.74 1.78
CA THR A 57 0.20 -1.12 3.06
C THR A 57 1.18 -2.02 3.84
N ASP A 58 0.95 -3.33 3.82
CA ASP A 58 1.90 -4.31 4.37
C ASP A 58 3.24 -4.29 3.61
N HIS A 59 3.18 -4.31 2.27
CA HIS A 59 4.37 -4.22 1.43
C HIS A 59 5.16 -2.92 1.66
N MET A 60 4.47 -1.78 1.76
CA MET A 60 5.06 -0.47 2.06
C MET A 60 5.78 -0.49 3.41
N ARG A 61 5.18 -1.07 4.45
CA ARG A 61 5.81 -1.21 5.77
C ARG A 61 7.09 -2.05 5.69
N MET A 62 7.09 -3.13 4.91
CA MET A 62 8.29 -3.94 4.68
C MET A 62 9.39 -3.13 3.97
N VAL A 63 9.07 -2.47 2.86
CA VAL A 63 10.02 -1.64 2.08
C VAL A 63 10.61 -0.55 2.96
N MET A 64 9.81 0.13 3.77
CA MET A 64 10.30 1.14 4.71
C MET A 64 11.29 0.56 5.74
N ASN A 65 11.04 -0.64 6.25
CA ASN A 65 11.93 -1.27 7.23
C ASN A 65 13.24 -1.77 6.60
N GLU A 66 13.18 -2.36 5.40
CA GLU A 66 14.34 -2.85 4.65
C GLU A 66 15.27 -1.72 4.21
N PHE A 67 14.70 -0.71 3.55
CA PHE A 67 15.47 0.42 3.04
C PHE A 67 15.76 1.46 4.12
N ARG A 68 15.30 1.26 5.37
CA ARG A 68 15.38 2.21 6.49
C ARG A 68 15.00 3.62 6.06
N LEU A 69 13.91 3.72 5.29
CA LEU A 69 13.50 4.98 4.68
C LEU A 69 12.87 5.90 5.71
N ASP A 70 13.29 7.15 5.68
CA ASP A 70 12.69 8.19 6.50
C ASP A 70 11.41 8.69 5.83
N PRO A 71 10.22 8.57 6.47
CA PRO A 71 8.94 8.94 5.86
C PRO A 71 8.82 10.44 5.57
N MET A 72 9.72 11.27 6.12
CA MET A 72 9.81 12.70 5.83
C MET A 72 10.70 13.02 4.61
N SER A 73 11.44 12.04 4.09
CA SER A 73 12.36 12.27 2.98
C SER A 73 11.67 12.13 1.63
N ASP A 74 11.99 13.05 0.71
CA ASP A 74 11.52 13.02 -0.68
C ASP A 74 11.99 11.75 -1.42
N GLU A 75 13.14 11.21 -1.01
CA GLU A 75 13.69 9.96 -1.55
C GLU A 75 12.82 8.75 -1.20
N ALA A 76 12.30 8.70 0.04
CA ALA A 76 11.36 7.66 0.44
C ALA A 76 10.09 7.72 -0.40
N ASN A 77 9.55 8.92 -0.64
CA ASN A 77 8.37 9.09 -1.50
C ASN A 77 8.63 8.61 -2.93
N ARG A 78 9.81 8.92 -3.50
CA ARG A 78 10.20 8.44 -4.85
C ARG A 78 10.32 6.92 -4.93
N ILE A 79 10.95 6.31 -3.93
CA ILE A 79 11.12 4.86 -3.87
C ILE A 79 9.76 4.19 -3.71
N LEU A 80 8.96 4.61 -2.74
CA LEU A 80 7.61 4.09 -2.52
C LEU A 80 6.74 4.26 -3.76
N ARG A 81 6.88 5.37 -4.51
CA ARG A 81 6.18 5.58 -5.78
C ARG A 81 6.53 4.52 -6.80
N HIS A 82 7.82 4.24 -6.95
CA HIS A 82 8.30 3.23 -7.88
C HIS A 82 7.74 1.86 -7.53
N TYR A 83 7.92 1.41 -6.29
CA TYR A 83 7.39 0.14 -5.81
C TYR A 83 5.86 0.07 -5.90
N MET A 84 5.15 1.18 -5.68
CA MET A 84 3.69 1.21 -5.80
C MET A 84 3.25 1.03 -7.24
N GLN A 85 3.92 1.74 -8.16
CA GLN A 85 3.65 1.62 -9.58
C GLN A 85 3.93 0.20 -10.06
N GLU A 86 5.01 -0.41 -9.62
CA GLU A 86 5.34 -1.81 -9.94
C GLU A 86 4.35 -2.79 -9.30
N PHE A 87 3.96 -2.58 -8.05
CA PHE A 87 3.05 -3.48 -7.34
C PHE A 87 1.66 -3.53 -7.97
N PHE A 88 1.11 -2.37 -8.36
CA PHE A 88 -0.25 -2.26 -8.91
C PHE A 88 -0.32 -2.30 -10.44
N PHE A 89 0.67 -1.73 -11.14
CA PHE A 89 0.65 -1.57 -12.60
C PHE A 89 1.82 -2.27 -13.30
N GLY A 90 2.85 -2.69 -12.57
CA GLY A 90 3.93 -3.51 -13.11
C GLY A 90 3.42 -4.92 -13.38
N GLY A 91 3.45 -5.32 -14.65
CA GLY A 91 2.97 -6.63 -15.08
C GLY A 91 3.72 -7.79 -14.43
N GLU A 92 5.00 -7.63 -14.09
CA GLU A 92 5.86 -8.68 -13.54
C GLU A 92 7.04 -8.05 -12.78
N ALA A 93 6.83 -7.57 -11.55
CA ALA A 93 7.97 -7.34 -10.65
C ALA A 93 8.21 -8.62 -9.86
N ALA A 94 8.92 -9.56 -10.49
CA ALA A 94 9.55 -10.65 -9.78
C ALA A 94 10.57 -10.06 -8.81
N ILE A 95 10.14 -9.75 -7.58
CA ILE A 95 11.08 -9.68 -6.45
C ILE A 95 11.56 -11.14 -6.31
N PRO A 96 12.85 -11.46 -6.49
CA PRO A 96 13.32 -12.85 -6.63
C PRO A 96 13.18 -13.73 -5.37
N ASN A 97 12.33 -13.39 -4.40
CA ASN A 97 12.07 -14.21 -3.22
C ASN A 97 10.72 -13.92 -2.50
N TYR A 98 9.72 -13.29 -3.13
CA TYR A 98 8.50 -12.88 -2.40
C TYR A 98 7.34 -13.89 -2.51
N VAL A 99 7.03 -14.55 -1.39
CA VAL A 99 5.76 -15.27 -1.17
C VAL A 99 4.85 -14.37 -0.34
N PRO A 100 3.69 -13.91 -0.86
CA PRO A 100 2.78 -13.05 -0.10
C PRO A 100 2.21 -13.81 1.11
N PRO A 101 2.18 -13.22 2.32
CA PRO A 101 1.48 -13.81 3.46
C PRO A 101 -0.03 -13.84 3.18
N ALA A 102 -0.69 -14.93 3.59
CA ALA A 102 -2.11 -15.18 3.36
C ALA A 102 -2.99 -14.04 3.90
N PRO A 103 -4.11 -13.71 3.23
CA PRO A 103 -4.98 -12.59 3.61
C PRO A 103 -5.64 -12.87 4.97
N GLY A 104 -5.16 -12.18 6.02
CA GLY A 104 -5.66 -12.38 7.38
C GLY A 104 -4.89 -11.66 8.49
N GLN A 105 -3.71 -11.09 8.23
CA GLN A 105 -2.97 -10.35 9.26
C GLN A 105 -3.24 -8.85 9.21
N ALA A 106 -4.12 -8.40 10.10
CA ALA A 106 -4.26 -7.00 10.46
C ALA A 106 -2.91 -6.43 10.96
N PRO A 107 -2.51 -5.22 10.55
CA PRO A 107 -1.27 -4.61 11.01
C PRO A 107 -1.37 -4.28 12.51
N PRO A 108 -0.35 -4.61 13.36
CA PRO A 108 -0.29 -4.05 14.70
C PRO A 108 -0.15 -2.52 14.61
N GLY A 109 -0.92 -1.83 15.45
CA GLY A 109 -0.91 -0.37 15.61
C GLY A 109 0.43 0.17 16.13
N PRO A 110 0.62 1.50 16.09
CA PRO A 110 1.91 2.10 16.41
C PRO A 110 2.12 2.01 17.93
N GLY A 111 3.05 1.18 18.40
CA GLY A 111 3.36 1.18 19.83
C GLY A 111 4.03 -0.04 20.46
N GLN A 112 4.72 -0.92 19.74
CA GLN A 112 5.58 -1.91 20.43
C GLN A 112 6.95 -2.02 19.76
N ALA A 113 7.93 -1.40 20.41
CA ALA A 113 9.33 -1.76 20.26
C ALA A 113 9.52 -3.25 20.57
N PRO A 114 10.40 -3.96 19.87
CA PRO A 114 10.72 -5.33 20.26
C PRO A 114 11.48 -5.31 21.60
N PRO A 115 11.10 -6.10 22.63
CA PRO A 115 12.03 -6.41 23.70
C PRO A 115 13.16 -7.25 23.09
N ALA A 116 14.40 -6.78 23.28
CA ALA A 116 15.60 -7.45 22.84
C ALA A 116 15.62 -8.92 23.30
N PRO A 117 16.06 -9.88 22.45
CA PRO A 117 16.38 -11.21 22.92
C PRO A 117 17.62 -11.14 23.81
N LYS A 118 17.46 -11.49 25.09
CA LYS A 118 18.56 -11.80 26.00
C LYS A 118 19.41 -12.93 25.42
N GLN A 119 20.70 -12.69 25.26
CA GLN A 119 21.76 -13.58 25.71
C GLN A 119 22.90 -12.73 26.26
#